data_AF-A0A816APV5-F1
#
_entry.id   AF-A0A816APV5-F1
#
_cell.length_a   1.000
_cell.length_b   1.000
_cell.length_c   1.000
_cell.angle_alpha   90.00
_cell.angle_beta   90.00
_cell.angle_gamma   90.00
#
_symmetry.space_group_name_H-M   'P 1'
#
loop_
_entity.id
_entity.type
_entity.pdbx_description
1 polymer ?
#
loop_
_entity_poly.entity_id
_entity_poly.type
_entity_poly.pdbx_seq_one_letter_code
_entity_poly.pdbx_strand_id
1 'polypeptide(L)'
;MKYVKYNTTLNIVHESFHYILLLDGSGSMSGQRWKDLMNAVQEFLKRRSELNTYDRISIIVFSSTANIIYSNEDIQNINVNNISYPGGDTSFHDAFECVDRCIKYSKRQAVVNSVHNKFAIVFMSDGEGIYPDYQLKHLLKEHDSVIKRFWTLALGINQSSSSMNVLEKINAKMNGSFIDIATSVDLIKAYAEVANFSQ
;
A
#
# COMPACT_ATOMS: atom_id res chain seq x y z
N MET A 1 -21.03 7.39 -49.53
CA MET A 1 -19.99 7.91 -48.61
C MET A 1 -19.96 6.98 -47.39
N LYS A 2 -18.96 6.09 -47.28
CA LYS A 2 -18.85 5.12 -46.17
C LYS A 2 -18.05 5.76 -45.04
N TYR A 3 -18.67 5.89 -43.86
CA TYR A 3 -17.98 6.31 -42.65
C TYR A 3 -17.11 5.16 -42.13
N VAL A 4 -15.79 5.36 -42.11
CA VAL A 4 -14.85 4.49 -41.39
C VAL A 4 -14.86 4.93 -39.93
N LYS A 5 -15.36 4.08 -39.03
CA LYS A 5 -15.16 4.26 -37.58
C LYS A 5 -13.72 3.84 -37.26
N TYR A 6 -12.87 4.80 -36.94
CA TYR A 6 -11.59 4.53 -36.30
C TYR A 6 -11.88 4.14 -34.85
N ASN A 7 -11.82 2.83 -34.54
CA ASN A 7 -11.71 2.36 -33.17
C ASN A 7 -10.27 2.60 -32.72
N THR A 8 -9.98 3.82 -32.26
CA THR A 8 -8.75 4.10 -31.53
C THR A 8 -8.92 3.51 -30.13
N THR A 9 -8.55 2.24 -29.92
CA THR A 9 -8.23 1.76 -28.58
C THR A 9 -7.10 2.64 -28.06
N LEU A 10 -7.42 3.57 -27.15
CA LEU A 10 -6.42 4.27 -26.37
C LEU A 10 -5.57 3.18 -25.70
N ASN A 11 -4.31 3.05 -26.10
CA ASN A 11 -3.34 2.24 -25.36
C ASN A 11 -3.15 2.94 -24.02
N ILE A 12 -3.92 2.53 -23.00
CA ILE A 12 -3.70 2.97 -21.63
C ILE A 12 -2.37 2.37 -21.20
N VAL A 13 -1.35 3.21 -21.11
CA VAL A 13 -0.04 2.81 -20.60
C VAL A 13 -0.09 2.90 -19.09
N HIS A 14 0.03 1.77 -18.41
CA HIS A 14 0.11 1.74 -16.96
C HIS A 14 1.54 1.99 -16.51
N GLU A 15 1.72 2.90 -15.57
CA GLU A 15 3.04 3.15 -14.97
C GLU A 15 3.45 1.98 -14.06
N SER A 16 4.75 1.68 -14.08
CA SER A 16 5.37 0.72 -13.16
C SER A 16 5.84 1.42 -11.88
N PHE A 17 5.59 0.81 -10.74
CA PHE A 17 5.99 1.29 -9.42
C PHE A 17 6.62 0.20 -8.58
N HIS A 18 7.42 0.62 -7.61
CA HIS A 18 7.65 -0.18 -6.44
C HIS A 18 6.53 0.11 -5.43
N TYR A 19 5.58 -0.82 -5.30
CA TYR A 19 4.55 -0.76 -4.28
C TYR A 19 5.06 -1.21 -2.91
N ILE A 20 4.81 -0.40 -1.89
CA ILE A 20 5.07 -0.77 -0.49
C ILE A 20 3.73 -0.86 0.22
N LEU A 21 3.31 -2.08 0.54
CA LEU A 21 2.06 -2.37 1.24
C LEU A 21 2.34 -2.49 2.74
N LEU A 22 1.74 -1.61 3.55
CA LEU A 22 1.79 -1.67 5.01
C LEU A 22 0.45 -2.24 5.48
N LEU A 23 0.51 -3.42 6.08
CA LEU A 23 -0.65 -4.21 6.45
C LEU A 23 -0.75 -4.28 7.98
N ASP A 24 -1.83 -3.71 8.53
CA ASP A 24 -2.13 -3.83 9.95
C ASP A 24 -2.51 -5.28 10.28
N GLY A 25 -1.76 -5.87 11.21
CA GLY A 25 -1.94 -7.22 11.75
C GLY A 25 -2.14 -7.21 13.25
N SER A 26 -2.57 -6.08 13.83
CA SER A 26 -2.92 -5.95 15.25
C SER A 26 -4.12 -6.82 15.65
N GLY A 27 -4.39 -6.91 16.96
CA GLY A 27 -5.43 -7.75 17.57
C GLY A 27 -6.81 -7.61 16.95
N SER A 28 -7.19 -6.38 16.60
CA SER A 28 -8.47 -6.01 15.98
C SER A 28 -8.63 -6.56 14.56
N MET A 29 -7.53 -6.98 13.92
CA MET A 29 -7.51 -7.58 12.60
C MET A 29 -7.66 -9.10 12.63
N SER A 30 -7.73 -9.74 13.81
CA SER A 30 -7.86 -11.19 13.92
C SER A 30 -9.05 -11.81 13.16
N GLY A 31 -8.92 -13.08 12.80
CA GLY A 31 -10.02 -13.86 12.22
C GLY A 31 -10.38 -13.43 10.81
N GLN A 32 -11.65 -13.05 10.59
CA GLN A 32 -12.16 -12.76 9.24
C GLN A 32 -11.53 -11.51 8.63
N ARG A 33 -11.24 -10.47 9.42
CA ARG A 33 -10.63 -9.22 8.93
C ARG A 33 -9.27 -9.48 8.29
N TRP A 34 -8.42 -10.29 8.92
CA TRP A 34 -7.13 -10.71 8.36
C TRP A 34 -7.29 -11.53 7.08
N LYS A 35 -8.23 -12.46 7.04
CA LYS A 35 -8.51 -13.27 5.83
C LYS A 35 -8.95 -12.37 4.68
N ASP A 36 -9.86 -11.44 4.92
CA ASP A 36 -10.33 -10.49 3.92
C ASP A 36 -9.20 -9.58 3.44
N LEU A 37 -8.31 -9.15 4.33
CA LEU A 37 -7.11 -8.41 3.97
C LEU A 37 -6.18 -9.21 3.07
N MET A 38 -5.87 -10.47 3.40
CA MET A 38 -5.03 -11.32 2.55
C MET A 38 -5.66 -11.56 1.18
N ASN A 39 -6.98 -11.75 1.11
CA ASN A 39 -7.72 -11.85 -0.14
C ASN A 39 -7.64 -10.55 -0.96
N ALA A 40 -7.74 -9.39 -0.30
CA ALA A 40 -7.62 -8.09 -0.95
C ALA A 40 -6.22 -7.83 -1.50
N VAL A 41 -5.17 -8.21 -0.76
CA VAL A 41 -3.78 -8.17 -1.23
C VAL A 41 -3.59 -9.12 -2.42
N GLN A 42 -4.17 -10.32 -2.39
CA GLN A 42 -4.11 -11.25 -3.50
C GLN A 42 -4.77 -10.67 -4.77
N GLU A 43 -5.94 -10.05 -4.63
CA GLU A 43 -6.62 -9.39 -5.75
C GLU A 43 -5.80 -8.21 -6.29
N PHE A 44 -5.17 -7.41 -5.41
CA PHE A 44 -4.25 -6.35 -5.82
C PHE A 44 -3.11 -6.89 -6.69
N LEU A 45 -2.41 -7.93 -6.21
CA LEU A 45 -1.30 -8.55 -6.90
C LEU A 45 -1.74 -9.13 -8.25
N LYS A 46 -2.87 -9.83 -8.28
CA LYS A 46 -3.46 -10.37 -9.51
C LYS A 46 -3.70 -9.27 -10.53
N ARG A 47 -4.39 -8.19 -10.16
CA ARG A 47 -4.68 -7.08 -11.09
C ARG A 47 -3.42 -6.44 -11.64
N ARG A 48 -2.44 -6.14 -10.78
CA ARG A 48 -1.16 -5.57 -11.23
C ARG A 48 -0.40 -6.52 -12.15
N SER A 49 -0.46 -7.84 -11.92
CA SER A 49 0.16 -8.84 -12.80
C SER A 49 -0.48 -8.95 -14.18
N GLU A 50 -1.77 -8.60 -14.31
CA GLU A 50 -2.49 -8.57 -15.59
C GLU A 50 -2.14 -7.31 -16.40
N LEU A 51 -1.52 -6.30 -15.78
CA LEU A 51 -1.04 -5.10 -16.46
C LEU A 51 0.36 -5.34 -17.02
N ASN A 52 0.66 -4.73 -18.17
CA ASN A 52 2.00 -4.75 -18.76
C ASN A 52 2.95 -3.78 -18.03
N THR A 53 3.30 -4.11 -16.78
CA THR A 53 4.14 -3.31 -15.89
C THR A 53 5.27 -4.14 -15.30
N TYR A 54 6.34 -3.47 -14.88
CA TYR A 54 7.49 -4.08 -14.22
C TYR A 54 7.49 -3.79 -12.71
N ASP A 55 6.31 -3.91 -12.10
CA ASP A 55 6.13 -3.57 -10.70
C ASP A 55 7.01 -4.42 -9.79
N ARG A 56 7.45 -3.79 -8.71
CA ARG A 56 8.09 -4.46 -7.57
C ARG A 56 7.23 -4.28 -6.35
N ILE A 57 7.25 -5.25 -5.45
CA ILE A 57 6.40 -5.24 -4.26
C ILE A 57 7.27 -5.39 -3.01
N SER A 58 6.95 -4.61 -1.99
CA SER A 58 7.35 -4.89 -0.62
C SER A 58 6.12 -4.96 0.25
N ILE A 59 6.08 -5.97 1.12
CA ILE A 59 4.98 -6.17 2.05
C ILE A 59 5.55 -6.06 3.45
N ILE A 60 5.03 -5.10 4.19
CA ILE A 60 5.31 -4.87 5.60
C ILE A 60 4.06 -5.27 6.35
N VAL A 61 4.20 -6.16 7.33
CA VAL A 61 3.13 -6.45 8.29
C VAL A 61 3.54 -5.85 9.63
N PHE A 62 2.64 -5.09 10.24
CA PHE A 62 2.89 -4.43 11.51
C PHE A 62 1.81 -4.72 12.54
N SER A 63 2.23 -4.82 13.79
CA SER A 63 1.39 -4.86 14.99
C SER A 63 2.15 -4.15 16.11
N SER A 64 2.46 -4.78 17.25
CA SER A 64 3.35 -4.21 18.28
C SER A 64 4.76 -3.91 17.72
N THR A 65 5.18 -4.66 16.69
CA THR A 65 6.39 -4.40 15.90
C THR A 65 6.11 -4.55 14.41
N ALA A 66 7.02 -4.12 13.54
CA ALA A 66 6.84 -4.24 12.09
C ALA A 66 7.95 -5.08 11.41
N ASN A 67 7.54 -5.93 10.47
CA ASN A 67 8.41 -6.84 9.74
C ASN A 67 8.22 -6.70 8.23
N ILE A 68 9.32 -6.65 7.49
CA ILE A 68 9.32 -6.71 6.02
C ILE A 68 9.25 -8.19 5.63
N ILE A 69 8.09 -8.65 5.17
CA ILE A 69 7.85 -10.03 4.78
C ILE A 69 8.37 -10.30 3.36
N TYR A 70 8.13 -9.36 2.46
CA TYR A 70 8.67 -9.36 1.10
C TYR A 70 9.38 -8.04 0.85
N SER A 71 10.56 -8.06 0.22
CA SER A 71 11.39 -6.88 -0.01
C SER A 71 11.81 -6.81 -1.47
N ASN A 72 11.39 -5.74 -2.14
CA ASN A 72 11.64 -5.49 -3.57
C ASN A 72 11.46 -6.73 -4.46
N GLU A 73 10.34 -7.44 -4.30
CA GLU A 73 10.07 -8.71 -4.98
C GLU A 73 9.26 -8.55 -6.27
N ASP A 74 9.38 -9.55 -7.15
CA ASP A 74 8.48 -9.67 -8.30
C ASP A 74 7.10 -10.09 -7.82
N ILE A 75 6.04 -9.61 -8.45
CA ILE A 75 4.66 -10.01 -8.12
C ILE A 75 4.52 -11.54 -8.18
N GLN A 76 5.17 -12.20 -9.16
CA GLN A 76 5.07 -13.65 -9.34
C GLN A 76 5.72 -14.46 -8.19
N ASN A 77 6.62 -13.85 -7.42
CA ASN A 77 7.32 -14.51 -6.32
C ASN A 77 6.58 -14.42 -4.99
N ILE A 78 5.45 -13.69 -4.94
CA ILE A 78 4.72 -13.44 -3.70
C ILE A 78 3.61 -14.46 -3.52
N ASN A 79 3.62 -15.13 -2.37
CA ASN A 79 2.56 -16.01 -1.93
C ASN A 79 1.96 -15.48 -0.63
N VAL A 80 0.79 -14.85 -0.72
CA VAL A 80 0.10 -14.26 0.43
C VAL A 80 -0.22 -15.27 1.54
N ASN A 81 -0.33 -16.57 1.21
CA ASN A 81 -0.60 -17.61 2.20
C ASN A 81 0.58 -17.85 3.15
N ASN A 82 1.78 -17.36 2.81
CA ASN A 82 2.96 -17.44 3.67
C ASN A 82 3.03 -16.27 4.67
N ILE A 83 2.09 -15.32 4.60
CA ILE A 83 2.05 -14.16 5.49
C ILE A 83 1.25 -14.52 6.74
N SER A 84 1.96 -14.77 7.84
CA SER A 84 1.35 -15.09 9.12
C SER A 84 0.73 -13.85 9.78
N TYR A 85 -0.44 -14.04 10.41
CA TYR A 85 -1.05 -13.04 11.28
C TYR A 85 -0.22 -12.89 12.57
N PRO A 86 0.34 -11.69 12.88
CA PRO A 86 1.18 -11.52 14.05
C PRO A 86 0.38 -11.29 15.34
N GLY A 87 -0.76 -10.58 15.27
CA GLY A 87 -1.48 -10.09 16.45
C GLY A 87 -0.67 -9.09 17.28
N GLY A 88 -1.27 -8.59 18.37
CA GLY A 88 -0.66 -7.62 19.28
C GLY A 88 -1.27 -6.22 19.16
N ASP A 89 -0.51 -5.22 19.60
CA ASP A 89 -0.89 -3.80 19.53
C ASP A 89 -0.67 -3.23 18.12
N THR A 90 -0.63 -1.90 18.01
CA THR A 90 -0.53 -1.18 16.74
C THR A 90 0.58 -0.12 16.78
N SER A 91 1.72 -0.40 16.15
CA SER A 91 2.87 0.51 16.04
C SER A 91 3.01 1.06 14.62
N PHE A 92 2.49 2.28 14.40
CA PHE A 92 2.73 3.00 13.15
C PHE A 92 4.19 3.47 13.02
N HIS A 93 4.88 3.71 14.13
CA HIS A 93 6.28 4.08 14.15
C HIS A 93 7.14 3.03 13.42
N ASP A 94 7.06 1.78 13.87
CA ASP A 94 7.85 0.68 13.30
C ASP A 94 7.48 0.43 11.84
N ALA A 95 6.19 0.59 11.51
CA ALA A 95 5.70 0.43 10.15
C ALA A 95 6.37 1.42 9.19
N PHE A 96 6.42 2.72 9.54
CA PHE A 96 7.05 3.73 8.69
C PHE A 96 8.58 3.67 8.71
N GLU A 97 9.21 3.14 9.77
CA GLU A 97 10.63 2.80 9.72
C GLU A 97 10.94 1.66 8.73
N CYS A 98 10.04 0.68 8.61
CA CYS A 98 10.16 -0.34 7.56
C CYS A 98 10.09 0.27 6.15
N VAL A 99 9.21 1.26 5.94
CA VAL A 99 9.10 1.96 4.64
C VAL A 99 10.41 2.63 4.26
N ASP A 100 11.01 3.37 5.17
CA ASP A 100 12.31 4.01 4.97
C ASP A 100 13.39 2.98 4.57
N ARG A 101 13.45 1.84 5.27
CA ARG A 101 14.37 0.73 4.94
C ARG A 101 14.11 0.15 3.55
N CYS A 102 12.85 -0.08 3.18
CA CYS A 102 12.46 -0.57 1.85
C CYS A 102 12.90 0.41 0.75
N ILE A 103 12.67 1.72 0.92
CA ILE A 103 13.08 2.73 -0.07
C ILE A 103 14.60 2.79 -0.18
N LYS A 104 15.32 2.85 0.95
CA LYS A 104 16.80 2.88 0.96
C LYS A 104 17.41 1.65 0.30
N TYR A 105 16.86 0.46 0.56
CA TYR A 105 17.33 -0.77 -0.07
C TYR A 105 17.10 -0.76 -1.59
N SER A 106 15.92 -0.32 -2.02
CA SER A 106 15.52 -0.35 -3.43
C SER A 106 16.28 0.68 -4.25
N LYS A 107 16.47 1.89 -3.74
CA LYS A 107 17.26 2.95 -4.40
C LYS A 107 18.67 2.52 -4.78
N ARG A 108 19.30 1.61 -4.01
CA ARG A 108 20.62 1.04 -4.34
C ARG A 108 20.63 0.26 -5.65
N GLN A 109 19.47 -0.23 -6.08
CA GLN A 109 19.27 -1.01 -7.30
C GLN A 109 18.75 -0.16 -8.47
N ALA A 110 18.50 1.14 -8.26
CA ALA A 110 17.83 1.97 -9.25
C ALA A 110 18.65 2.29 -10.50
N VAL A 111 19.97 2.07 -10.46
CA VAL A 111 20.84 2.13 -11.65
C VAL A 111 20.47 1.05 -12.67
N VAL A 112 19.91 -0.08 -12.20
CA VAL A 112 19.56 -1.23 -13.04
C VAL A 112 18.11 -1.13 -13.54
N ASN A 113 17.18 -0.66 -12.71
CA ASN A 113 15.77 -0.50 -13.08
C ASN A 113 15.16 0.75 -12.44
N SER A 114 14.65 1.65 -13.28
CA SER A 114 14.05 2.92 -12.86
C SER A 114 12.83 2.77 -11.94
N VAL A 115 12.19 1.59 -11.91
CA VAL A 115 11.08 1.29 -10.99
C VAL A 115 11.50 1.44 -9.52
N HIS A 116 12.78 1.20 -9.21
CA HIS A 116 13.31 1.34 -7.84
C HIS A 116 13.50 2.81 -7.40
N ASN A 117 13.08 3.78 -8.22
CA ASN A 117 13.04 5.21 -7.91
C ASN A 117 11.61 5.81 -8.02
N LYS A 118 10.56 4.97 -8.14
CA LYS A 118 9.16 5.41 -8.16
C LYS A 118 8.34 4.55 -7.20
N PHE A 119 8.00 5.12 -6.04
CA PHE A 119 7.29 4.40 -4.99
C PHE A 119 5.82 4.76 -4.91
N ALA A 120 5.02 3.74 -4.67
CA ALA A 120 3.58 3.83 -4.43
C ALA A 120 3.31 3.15 -3.08
N ILE A 121 2.88 3.90 -2.07
CA ILE A 121 2.73 3.37 -0.71
C ILE A 121 1.25 3.20 -0.40
N VAL A 122 0.86 2.02 0.08
CA VAL A 122 -0.50 1.71 0.51
C VAL A 122 -0.45 1.39 2.00
N PHE A 123 -1.03 2.25 2.81
CA PHE A 123 -1.11 2.09 4.25
C PHE A 123 -2.54 1.70 4.66
N MET A 124 -2.73 0.50 5.21
CA MET A 124 -4.02 0.00 5.66
C MET A 124 -4.00 -0.22 7.17
N SER A 125 -4.99 0.33 7.89
CA SER A 125 -5.19 0.15 9.33
C SER A 125 -6.65 0.40 9.72
N ASP A 126 -7.08 -0.12 10.86
CA ASP A 126 -8.33 0.27 11.53
C ASP A 126 -8.16 1.35 12.61
N GLY A 127 -6.95 1.95 12.71
CA GLY A 127 -6.74 3.28 13.27
C GLY A 127 -6.34 3.36 14.74
N GLU A 128 -5.96 2.28 15.40
CA GLU A 128 -5.62 2.28 16.85
C GLU A 128 -4.15 2.64 17.18
N GLY A 129 -3.42 3.28 16.27
CA GLY A 129 -2.00 3.62 16.46
C GLY A 129 -1.70 5.09 16.80
N ILE A 130 -0.53 5.34 17.39
CA ILE A 130 -0.03 6.69 17.67
C ILE A 130 0.49 7.33 16.37
N TYR A 131 0.19 8.62 16.16
CA TYR A 131 0.66 9.38 15.00
C TYR A 131 2.21 9.41 14.91
N PRO A 132 2.81 8.86 13.84
CA PRO A 132 4.27 8.68 13.72
C PRO A 132 4.97 9.93 13.14
N ASP A 133 4.88 11.06 13.86
CA ASP A 133 5.32 12.38 13.35
C ASP A 133 6.78 12.41 12.88
N TYR A 134 7.69 11.84 13.66
CA TYR A 134 9.12 11.82 13.32
C TYR A 134 9.38 11.02 12.04
N GLN A 135 8.83 9.81 11.95
CA GLN A 135 9.00 8.93 10.78
C GLN A 135 8.47 9.58 9.51
N LEU A 136 7.28 10.19 9.54
CA LEU A 136 6.71 10.85 8.37
C LEU A 136 7.55 12.07 7.95
N LYS A 137 8.03 12.87 8.91
CA LYS A 137 8.94 13.99 8.62
C LYS A 137 10.25 13.50 8.02
N HIS A 138 10.83 12.42 8.55
CA HIS A 138 12.05 11.83 7.99
C HIS A 138 11.81 11.32 6.56
N LEU A 139 10.72 10.59 6.36
CA LEU A 139 10.37 9.99 5.07
C LEU A 139 10.21 11.05 3.98
N LEU A 140 9.50 12.15 4.26
CA LEU A 140 9.35 13.26 3.31
C LEU A 140 10.68 13.98 3.09
N LYS A 141 11.44 14.26 4.15
CA LYS A 141 12.75 14.93 4.01
C LYS A 141 13.69 14.15 3.09
N GLU A 142 13.76 12.83 3.26
CA GLU A 142 14.75 12.00 2.55
C GLU A 142 14.23 11.46 1.20
N HIS A 143 12.91 11.26 1.06
CA HIS A 143 12.34 10.43 -0.01
C HIS A 143 11.14 11.04 -0.74
N ASP A 144 10.70 12.26 -0.43
CA ASP A 144 9.54 12.90 -1.08
C ASP A 144 9.62 12.88 -2.61
N SER A 145 10.78 13.17 -3.19
CA SER A 145 10.95 13.21 -4.65
C SER A 145 10.68 11.88 -5.37
N VAL A 146 10.72 10.74 -4.68
CA VAL A 146 10.50 9.41 -5.26
C VAL A 146 9.17 8.77 -4.83
N ILE A 147 8.52 9.27 -3.78
CA ILE A 147 7.19 8.83 -3.36
C ILE A 147 6.19 9.51 -4.28
N LYS A 148 5.65 8.75 -5.23
CA LYS A 148 4.76 9.28 -6.27
C LYS A 148 3.30 9.18 -5.88
N ARG A 149 2.97 8.21 -5.04
CA ARG A 149 1.59 7.93 -4.63
C ARG A 149 1.57 7.42 -3.20
N PHE A 150 0.55 7.84 -2.46
CA PHE A 150 0.27 7.39 -1.10
C PHE A 150 -1.23 7.20 -0.95
N TRP A 151 -1.64 6.05 -0.42
CA TRP A 151 -3.02 5.78 -0.05
C TRP A 151 -3.11 5.41 1.42
N THR A 152 -4.15 5.91 2.07
CA THR A 152 -4.59 5.44 3.39
C THR A 152 -5.91 4.71 3.23
N LEU A 153 -5.95 3.44 3.62
CA LEU A 153 -7.13 2.59 3.64
C LEU A 153 -7.56 2.42 5.11
N ALA A 154 -8.64 3.09 5.49
CA ALA A 154 -9.13 3.12 6.86
C ALA A 154 -10.28 2.12 7.04
N LEU A 155 -10.10 1.07 7.85
CA LEU A 155 -11.08 0.01 8.03
C LEU A 155 -11.93 0.17 9.29
N GLY A 156 -13.26 0.16 9.15
CA GLY A 156 -14.21 0.01 10.26
C GLY A 156 -14.17 1.14 11.29
N ILE A 157 -13.72 2.33 10.89
CA ILE A 157 -13.50 3.46 11.78
C ILE A 157 -14.77 4.30 11.89
N ASN A 158 -15.19 4.58 13.12
CA ASN A 158 -16.22 5.59 13.34
C ASN A 158 -15.66 6.98 12.99
N GLN A 159 -16.33 7.74 12.12
CA GLN A 159 -15.86 9.05 11.63
C GLN A 159 -15.60 10.08 12.74
N SER A 160 -16.18 9.91 13.93
CA SER A 160 -15.98 10.76 15.09
C SER A 160 -14.88 10.28 16.06
N SER A 161 -14.14 9.22 15.72
CA SER A 161 -13.11 8.64 16.59
C SER A 161 -11.78 9.38 16.49
N SER A 162 -11.01 9.39 17.58
CA SER A 162 -9.62 9.87 17.57
C SER A 162 -8.73 9.10 16.59
N SER A 163 -9.08 7.84 16.31
CA SER A 163 -8.43 6.97 15.34
C SER A 163 -8.55 7.49 13.91
N MET A 164 -9.74 7.96 13.52
CA MET A 164 -9.96 8.61 12.21
C MET A 164 -9.05 9.82 12.05
N ASN A 165 -8.97 10.66 13.10
CA ASN A 165 -8.12 11.85 13.09
C ASN A 165 -6.64 11.52 12.87
N VAL A 166 -6.15 10.38 13.37
CA VAL A 166 -4.75 9.97 13.16
C VAL A 166 -4.53 9.55 11.71
N LEU A 167 -5.38 8.69 11.15
CA LEU A 167 -5.22 8.20 9.77
C LEU A 167 -5.37 9.33 8.74
N GLU A 168 -6.36 10.21 8.92
CA GLU A 168 -6.53 11.39 8.06
C GLU A 168 -5.31 12.31 8.14
N LYS A 169 -4.76 12.50 9.35
CA LYS A 169 -3.55 13.31 9.54
C LYS A 169 -2.32 12.69 8.87
N ILE A 170 -2.16 11.36 8.92
CA ILE A 170 -1.11 10.65 8.17
C ILE A 170 -1.30 10.87 6.67
N ASN A 171 -2.51 10.68 6.16
CA ASN A 171 -2.83 10.86 4.75
C ASN A 171 -2.53 12.29 4.27
N ALA A 172 -3.01 13.29 5.02
CA ALA A 172 -2.78 14.70 4.73
C ALA A 172 -1.29 15.04 4.76
N LYS A 173 -0.54 14.49 5.72
CA LYS A 173 0.91 14.69 5.83
C LYS A 173 1.66 14.15 4.61
N MET A 174 1.20 13.02 4.06
CA MET A 174 1.79 12.35 2.91
C MET A 174 1.21 12.82 1.56
N ASN A 175 0.33 13.83 1.55
CA ASN A 175 -0.39 14.29 0.37
C ASN A 175 -1.07 13.14 -0.41
N GLY A 176 -1.68 12.21 0.34
CA GLY A 176 -2.22 10.97 -0.19
C GLY A 176 -3.72 11.00 -0.49
N SER A 177 -4.23 9.88 -0.99
CA SER A 177 -5.66 9.62 -1.18
C SER A 177 -6.20 8.75 -0.03
N PHE A 178 -7.31 9.19 0.57
CA PHE A 178 -7.95 8.51 1.68
C PHE A 178 -9.14 7.69 1.20
N ILE A 179 -9.22 6.43 1.61
CA ILE A 179 -10.35 5.53 1.32
C ILE A 179 -10.89 5.02 2.65
N ASP A 180 -12.11 5.44 2.98
CA ASP A 180 -12.88 4.96 4.13
C ASP A 180 -13.60 3.65 3.77
N ILE A 181 -13.39 2.62 4.58
CA ILE A 181 -13.83 1.24 4.33
C ILE A 181 -14.68 0.80 5.51
N ALA A 182 -16.00 0.74 5.33
CA ALA A 182 -16.91 0.41 6.43
C ALA A 182 -16.72 -1.02 6.97
N THR A 183 -16.47 -2.00 6.08
CA THR A 183 -16.36 -3.41 6.46
C THR A 183 -15.21 -4.11 5.77
N SER A 184 -14.67 -5.18 6.37
CA SER A 184 -13.49 -5.87 5.82
C SER A 184 -13.76 -6.53 4.46
N VAL A 185 -15.02 -6.87 4.17
CA VAL A 185 -15.42 -7.40 2.86
C VAL A 185 -15.15 -6.40 1.73
N ASP A 186 -15.20 -5.09 2.02
CA ASP A 186 -14.95 -4.03 1.05
C ASP A 186 -13.46 -3.78 0.78
N LEU A 187 -12.55 -4.39 1.55
CA LEU A 187 -11.10 -4.28 1.32
C LEU A 187 -10.71 -4.73 -0.09
N ILE A 188 -11.33 -5.82 -0.58
CA ILE A 188 -11.08 -6.31 -1.94
C ILE A 188 -11.35 -5.21 -2.96
N LYS A 189 -12.46 -4.47 -2.82
CA LYS A 189 -12.83 -3.36 -3.72
C LYS A 189 -11.87 -2.18 -3.60
N ALA A 190 -11.43 -1.83 -2.40
CA ALA A 190 -10.48 -0.75 -2.19
C ALA A 190 -9.11 -1.05 -2.80
N TYR A 191 -8.55 -2.24 -2.55
CA TYR A 191 -7.28 -2.66 -3.15
C TYR A 191 -7.37 -2.79 -4.67
N ALA A 192 -8.52 -3.26 -5.16
CA ALA A 192 -8.88 -3.29 -6.56
C ALA A 192 -8.84 -1.91 -7.24
N GLU A 193 -9.33 -0.88 -6.56
CA GLU A 193 -9.30 0.52 -7.02
C GLU A 193 -7.86 1.05 -7.06
N VAL A 194 -7.08 0.82 -6.00
CA VAL A 194 -5.67 1.21 -5.93
C VAL A 194 -4.85 0.56 -7.05
N ALA A 195 -5.05 -0.74 -7.32
CA ALA A 195 -4.33 -1.47 -8.36
C ALA A 195 -4.54 -0.90 -9.77
N ASN A 196 -5.77 -0.45 -10.05
CA ASN A 196 -6.19 0.02 -11.36
C ASN A 196 -5.99 1.53 -11.55
N PHE A 197 -5.47 2.23 -10.56
CA PHE A 197 -5.27 3.67 -10.65
C PHE A 197 -4.22 4.01 -11.73
N SER A 198 -4.70 4.34 -12.92
CA SER A 198 -3.97 4.95 -14.03
C SER A 198 -4.21 6.46 -14.03
N GLN A 199 -3.15 7.26 -14.11
CA GLN A 199 -3.24 8.67 -14.47
C GLN A 199 -3.12 8.78 -16.00
#